data_AF-A0A1G7JAI3-F1
#
_entry.id   AF-A0A1G7JAI3-F1
#
_cell.length_a   1.000
_cell.length_b   1.000
_cell.length_c   1.000
_cell.angle_alpha   90.00
_cell.angle_beta   90.00
_cell.angle_gamma   90.00
#
_symmetry.space_group_name_H-M   'P 1'
#
loop_
_entity.id
_entity.type
_entity.pdbx_description
1 polymer ?
#
loop_
_entity_poly.entity_id
_entity_poly.type
_entity_poly.pdbx_seq_one_letter_code
_entity_poly.pdbx_strand_id
1 'polypeptide(L)'
;MTAAYRLKGLGWFGSCVAVVLGFYLVSLQVAAERKKLDDVNTRIRNAECDIRALETEFDTRANLVQLEKWNGDTLALTAPVAGQFVADEVALASLDVTRGQAGGAIQTAALLVPSLPAPPAVLPAAPATVIVQPAAPSAAKPAARAAIVQMASLPTPKPQVVRAAVANTIAPTKAREVAVVRSAAAVAKVRPQAVAMLDRKLLSDTTLGDILTGARAESKRLR
;
A
#
# COMPACT_ATOMS: atom_id res chain seq x y z
N MET A 1 -68.63 0.78 -48.64
CA MET A 1 -68.25 1.77 -47.61
C MET A 1 -68.03 1.16 -46.20
N THR A 2 -67.76 -0.15 -46.08
CA THR A 2 -67.70 -0.87 -44.78
C THR A 2 -66.29 -0.99 -44.17
N ALA A 3 -65.24 -0.84 -44.99
CA ALA A 3 -63.85 -0.97 -44.52
C ALA A 3 -63.38 0.18 -43.62
N ALA A 4 -63.88 1.40 -43.85
CA ALA A 4 -63.48 2.59 -43.09
C ALA A 4 -63.88 2.54 -41.60
N TYR A 5 -64.99 1.87 -41.27
CA TYR A 5 -65.42 1.69 -39.87
C TYR A 5 -64.57 0.67 -39.10
N ARG A 6 -63.96 -0.30 -39.79
CA ARG A 6 -63.10 -1.32 -39.17
C ARG A 6 -61.74 -0.74 -38.78
N LEU A 7 -61.20 0.17 -39.59
CA LEU A 7 -59.96 0.91 -39.29
C LEU A 7 -60.11 1.83 -38.07
N LYS A 8 -61.30 2.40 -37.86
CA LYS A 8 -61.61 3.23 -36.67
C LYS A 8 -61.54 2.45 -35.35
N GLY A 9 -62.02 1.21 -35.33
CA GLY A 9 -61.91 0.33 -34.16
C GLY A 9 -60.47 -0.09 -33.86
N LEU A 10 -59.68 -0.34 -34.91
CA LEU A 10 -58.26 -0.71 -34.78
C LEU A 10 -57.41 0.43 -34.23
N GLY A 11 -57.74 1.68 -34.58
CA GLY A 11 -57.09 2.87 -34.02
C GLY A 11 -57.33 3.03 -32.51
N TRP A 12 -58.56 2.79 -32.04
CA TRP A 12 -58.87 2.83 -30.60
C TRP A 12 -58.15 1.72 -29.83
N PHE A 13 -58.12 0.51 -30.38
CA PHE A 13 -57.35 -0.59 -29.81
C PHE A 13 -55.85 -0.28 -29.72
N GLY A 14 -55.27 0.24 -30.81
CA GLY A 14 -53.87 0.65 -30.85
C GLY A 14 -53.54 1.72 -29.80
N SER A 15 -54.45 2.68 -29.57
CA SER A 15 -54.31 3.68 -28.51
C SER A 15 -54.25 3.04 -27.12
N CYS A 16 -55.15 2.10 -26.80
CA CYS A 16 -55.10 1.39 -25.53
C CYS A 16 -53.79 0.62 -25.33
N VAL A 17 -53.32 -0.08 -26.38
CA VAL A 17 -52.05 -0.82 -26.34
C VAL A 17 -50.87 0.13 -26.12
N ALA A 18 -50.84 1.28 -26.79
CA ALA A 18 -49.79 2.28 -26.61
C ALA A 18 -49.74 2.82 -25.18
N VAL A 19 -50.91 3.07 -24.55
CA VAL A 19 -50.98 3.51 -23.15
C VAL A 19 -50.43 2.45 -22.20
N VAL A 20 -50.86 1.18 -22.36
CA VAL A 20 -50.36 0.06 -21.53
C VAL A 20 -48.84 -0.11 -21.67
N LEU A 21 -48.33 -0.02 -22.90
CA LEU A 21 -46.90 -0.09 -23.15
C LEU A 21 -46.14 1.10 -22.55
N GLY A 22 -46.72 2.30 -22.60
CA GLY A 22 -46.18 3.49 -21.95
C GLY A 22 -46.00 3.29 -20.44
N PHE A 23 -47.05 2.81 -19.75
CA PHE A 23 -46.96 2.49 -18.32
C PHE A 23 -45.91 1.42 -18.02
N TYR A 24 -45.78 0.41 -18.88
CA TYR A 24 -44.75 -0.62 -18.73
C TYR A 24 -43.33 -0.05 -18.84
N LEU A 25 -43.07 0.82 -19.83
CA LEU A 25 -41.76 1.44 -20.01
C LEU A 25 -41.37 2.32 -18.81
N VAL A 26 -42.33 3.05 -18.24
CA VAL A 26 -42.11 3.85 -17.02
C VAL A 26 -41.73 2.94 -15.84
N SER A 27 -42.43 1.82 -15.63
CA SER A 27 -42.08 0.85 -14.58
C SER A 27 -40.67 0.26 -14.77
N LEU A 28 -40.31 -0.01 -16.02
CA LEU A 28 -38.99 -0.53 -16.37
C LEU A 28 -37.87 0.50 -16.13
N GLN A 29 -38.14 1.79 -16.38
CA GLN A 29 -37.22 2.88 -16.08
C GLN A 29 -36.98 3.01 -14.57
N VAL A 30 -38.03 2.94 -13.76
CA VAL A 30 -37.90 2.96 -12.29
C VAL A 30 -37.02 1.80 -11.80
N ALA A 31 -37.17 0.60 -12.38
CA ALA A 31 -36.30 -0.53 -12.05
C ALA A 31 -34.84 -0.30 -12.46
N ALA A 32 -34.61 0.30 -13.64
CA ALA A 32 -33.27 0.66 -14.11
C ALA A 32 -32.62 1.74 -13.23
N GLU A 33 -33.38 2.72 -12.78
CA GLU A 33 -32.92 3.77 -11.87
C GLU A 33 -32.54 3.21 -10.50
N ARG A 34 -33.35 2.31 -9.92
CA ARG A 34 -33.02 1.63 -8.66
C ARG A 34 -31.69 0.87 -8.76
N LYS A 35 -31.50 0.14 -9.86
CA LYS A 35 -30.24 -0.58 -10.11
C LYS A 35 -29.04 0.36 -10.24
N LYS A 36 -29.23 1.54 -10.85
CA LYS A 36 -28.18 2.57 -10.94
C LYS A 36 -27.85 3.15 -9.56
N LEU A 37 -28.85 3.36 -8.71
CA LEU A 37 -28.63 3.81 -7.33
C LEU A 37 -27.87 2.76 -6.51
N ASP A 38 -28.21 1.48 -6.64
CA ASP A 38 -27.50 0.40 -5.95
C ASP A 38 -26.04 0.28 -6.38
N ASP A 39 -25.75 0.45 -7.67
CA ASP A 39 -24.38 0.47 -8.20
C ASP A 39 -23.57 1.66 -7.63
N VAL A 40 -24.17 2.86 -7.61
CA VAL A 40 -23.52 4.04 -7.00
C VAL A 40 -23.29 3.83 -5.50
N ASN A 41 -24.26 3.31 -4.76
CA ASN A 41 -24.11 3.04 -3.34
C ASN A 41 -23.00 2.01 -3.06
N THR A 42 -22.89 0.98 -3.90
CA THR A 42 -21.79 -0.01 -3.82
C THR A 42 -20.43 0.66 -4.05
N ARG A 43 -20.33 1.57 -5.02
CA ARG A 43 -19.09 2.34 -5.26
C ARG A 43 -18.73 3.26 -4.11
N ILE A 44 -19.73 3.90 -3.49
CA ILE A 44 -19.53 4.72 -2.29
C ILE A 44 -18.96 3.86 -1.16
N ARG A 45 -19.55 2.69 -0.90
CA ARG A 45 -19.05 1.76 0.13
C ARG A 45 -17.62 1.28 -0.14
N ASN A 46 -17.29 0.99 -1.38
CA ASN A 46 -15.92 0.62 -1.75
C ASN A 46 -14.96 1.78 -1.53
N ALA A 47 -15.33 3.00 -1.94
CA ALA A 47 -14.52 4.20 -1.72
C ALA A 47 -14.32 4.50 -0.23
N GLU A 48 -15.34 4.32 0.62
CA GLU A 48 -15.22 4.44 2.07
C GLU A 48 -14.21 3.43 2.66
N CYS A 49 -14.23 2.19 2.17
CA CYS A 49 -13.25 1.18 2.57
C CYS A 49 -11.83 1.53 2.11
N ASP A 50 -11.67 2.03 0.89
CA ASP A 50 -10.38 2.45 0.35
C ASP A 50 -9.82 3.65 1.14
N ILE A 51 -10.65 4.63 1.48
CA ILE A 51 -10.26 5.77 2.32
C ILE A 51 -9.74 5.29 3.67
N ARG A 52 -10.46 4.38 4.34
CA ARG A 52 -10.01 3.83 5.63
C ARG A 52 -8.69 3.08 5.51
N ALA A 53 -8.50 2.32 4.44
CA ALA A 53 -7.23 1.64 4.20
C ALA A 53 -6.09 2.65 4.02
N LEU A 54 -6.31 3.68 3.19
CA LEU A 54 -5.33 4.74 2.97
C LEU A 54 -5.01 5.51 4.26
N GLU A 55 -6.02 5.86 5.06
CA GLU A 55 -5.82 6.51 6.37
C GLU A 55 -4.92 5.67 7.27
N THR A 56 -5.15 4.35 7.36
CA THR A 56 -4.28 3.47 8.16
C THR A 56 -2.85 3.38 7.63
N GLU A 57 -2.65 3.41 6.31
CA GLU A 57 -1.31 3.45 5.72
C GLU A 57 -0.61 4.80 5.98
N PHE A 58 -1.35 5.90 5.93
CA PHE A 58 -0.79 7.23 6.24
C PHE A 58 -0.45 7.36 7.71
N ASP A 59 -1.32 6.92 8.62
CA ASP A 59 -1.07 6.96 10.06
C ASP A 59 0.16 6.14 10.42
N THR A 60 0.31 4.94 9.85
CA THR A 60 1.49 4.12 10.09
C THR A 60 2.77 4.75 9.54
N ARG A 61 2.75 5.33 8.33
CA ARG A 61 3.92 6.03 7.75
C ARG A 61 4.27 7.33 8.50
N ALA A 62 3.27 8.09 8.93
CA ALA A 62 3.47 9.33 9.70
C ALA A 62 4.01 9.03 11.11
N ASN A 63 3.51 7.97 11.75
CA ASN A 63 3.98 7.53 13.06
C ASN A 63 5.46 7.13 13.03
N LEU A 64 5.94 6.47 11.97
CA LEU A 64 7.37 6.13 11.84
C LEU A 64 8.29 7.36 11.84
N VAL A 65 7.93 8.42 11.10
CA VAL A 65 8.70 9.67 11.09
C VAL A 65 8.67 10.36 12.46
N GLN A 66 7.53 10.33 13.15
CA GLN A 66 7.42 10.87 14.50
C GLN A 66 8.25 10.06 15.51
N LEU A 67 8.24 8.73 15.41
CA LEU A 67 9.06 7.85 16.24
C LEU A 67 10.56 8.08 15.99
N GLU A 68 10.98 8.26 14.73
CA GLU A 68 12.37 8.59 14.39
C GLU A 68 12.79 9.92 15.01
N LYS A 69 11.94 10.95 14.89
CA LYS A 69 12.16 12.24 15.53
C LYS A 69 12.27 12.10 17.06
N TRP A 70 11.35 11.38 17.68
CA TRP A 70 11.34 11.16 19.13
C TRP A 70 12.56 10.33 19.61
N ASN A 71 12.99 9.36 18.79
CA ASN A 71 14.21 8.57 19.03
C ASN A 71 15.45 9.48 19.00
N GLY A 72 15.55 10.37 18.01
CA GLY A 72 16.66 11.32 17.90
C GLY A 72 16.66 12.44 18.96
N ASP A 73 15.51 13.04 19.25
CA ASP A 73 15.40 14.24 20.09
C ASP A 73 15.43 13.93 21.60
N THR A 74 14.78 12.84 22.03
CA THR A 74 14.50 12.61 23.46
C THR A 74 14.90 11.22 23.95
N LEU A 75 14.60 10.17 23.19
CA LEU A 75 14.67 8.80 23.68
C LEU A 75 16.05 8.15 23.49
N ALA A 76 16.90 8.65 22.58
CA ALA A 76 18.23 8.13 22.28
C ALA A 76 18.28 6.59 22.08
N LEU A 77 17.21 6.01 21.52
CA LEU A 77 17.06 4.57 21.26
C LEU A 77 17.78 4.15 19.96
N THR A 78 18.96 4.70 19.70
CA THR A 78 19.83 4.25 18.60
C THR A 78 20.54 2.97 19.00
N ALA A 79 20.68 2.04 18.06
CA ALA A 79 21.46 0.83 18.29
C ALA A 79 22.93 1.20 18.62
N PRO A 80 23.54 0.61 19.66
CA PRO A 80 24.91 0.93 20.01
C PRO A 80 25.87 0.59 18.86
N VAL A 81 26.85 1.47 18.62
CA VAL A 81 27.86 1.28 17.56
C VAL A 81 28.94 0.31 18.06
N ALA A 82 29.60 -0.44 17.16
CA ALA A 82 30.64 -1.41 17.48
C ALA A 82 31.74 -0.90 18.44
N GLY A 83 32.09 0.40 18.37
CA GLY A 83 33.06 1.02 19.26
C GLY A 83 32.56 1.32 20.69
N GLN A 84 31.28 1.13 20.97
CA GLN A 84 30.68 1.23 22.31
C GLN A 84 30.68 -0.11 23.06
N PHE A 85 30.99 -1.21 22.37
CA PHE A 85 31.15 -2.51 22.98
C PHE A 85 32.62 -2.76 23.35
N VAL A 86 32.83 -3.46 24.45
CA VAL A 86 34.16 -3.94 24.83
C VAL A 86 34.47 -5.18 24.00
N ALA A 87 35.59 -5.17 23.28
CA ALA A 87 35.97 -6.26 22.39
C ALA A 87 36.57 -7.48 23.12
N ASP A 88 37.19 -7.26 24.28
CA ASP A 88 37.97 -8.28 25.00
C ASP A 88 37.52 -8.47 26.46
N GLU A 89 37.53 -9.72 26.92
CA GLU A 89 37.16 -10.12 28.29
C GLU A 89 38.06 -9.47 29.37
N VAL A 90 39.34 -9.23 29.04
CA VAL A 90 40.29 -8.58 29.95
C VAL A 90 39.94 -7.10 30.13
N ALA A 91 39.54 -6.42 29.04
CA ALA A 91 39.08 -5.04 29.09
C ALA A 91 37.76 -4.93 29.88
N LEU A 92 36.89 -5.94 29.77
CA LEU A 92 35.64 -6.02 30.54
C LEU A 92 35.90 -6.21 32.04
N ALA A 93 36.89 -7.04 32.41
CA ALA A 93 37.27 -7.25 33.81
C ALA A 93 37.89 -6.01 34.48
N SER A 94 38.45 -5.09 33.68
CA SER A 94 39.01 -3.82 34.18
C SER A 94 37.96 -2.71 34.37
N LEU A 95 36.71 -2.95 33.96
CA LEU A 95 35.63 -1.97 33.93
C LEU A 95 34.91 -1.92 35.29
N ASP A 96 35.10 -0.84 36.03
CA ASP A 96 34.42 -0.58 37.31
C ASP A 96 33.10 0.18 37.05
N VAL A 97 31.99 -0.55 36.94
CA VAL A 97 30.65 -0.02 36.63
C VAL A 97 30.11 0.91 37.73
N THR A 98 30.58 0.73 38.97
CA THR A 98 30.23 1.55 40.14
C THR A 98 30.98 2.88 40.17
N ARG A 99 32.15 2.94 39.55
CA ARG A 99 32.90 4.17 39.31
C ARG A 99 32.45 4.74 37.97
N GLY A 100 31.26 5.33 37.95
CA GLY A 100 30.82 6.15 36.82
C GLY A 100 31.98 7.04 36.35
N GLN A 101 32.20 7.10 35.03
CA GLN A 101 33.38 7.72 34.42
C GLN A 101 33.83 8.94 35.22
N ALA A 102 35.06 8.90 35.73
CA ALA A 102 35.63 9.98 36.52
C ALA A 102 35.56 11.29 35.72
N GLY A 103 34.53 12.11 36.00
CA GLY A 103 34.28 13.40 35.36
C GLY A 103 32.97 13.56 34.58
N GLY A 104 32.07 12.58 34.52
CA GLY A 104 30.80 12.77 33.81
C GLY A 104 29.68 11.92 34.40
N ALA A 105 28.50 12.53 34.57
CA ALA A 105 27.25 11.85 34.90
C ALA A 105 27.11 10.55 34.11
N ILE A 106 26.40 9.55 34.65
CA ILE A 106 26.02 8.33 33.93
C ILE A 106 25.45 8.75 32.57
N GLN A 107 26.28 8.69 31.52
CA GLN A 107 25.89 9.02 30.17
C GLN A 107 25.35 7.73 29.58
N THR A 108 24.03 7.58 29.63
CA THR A 108 23.33 6.73 28.66
C THR A 108 23.78 7.20 27.29
N ALA A 109 24.25 6.28 26.44
CA ALA A 109 24.90 6.56 25.17
C ALA A 109 24.23 7.72 24.41
N ALA A 110 24.82 8.91 24.50
CA ALA A 110 24.34 10.08 23.79
C ALA A 110 24.78 10.01 22.33
N LEU A 111 23.86 10.35 21.44
CA LEU A 111 23.88 10.05 20.01
C LEU A 111 24.95 10.88 19.26
N LEU A 112 25.86 10.18 18.56
CA LEU A 112 26.55 10.72 17.38
C LEU A 112 25.60 10.53 16.19
N VAL A 113 24.89 11.59 15.79
CA VAL A 113 23.99 11.61 14.63
C VAL A 113 24.82 11.58 13.34
N PRO A 114 24.76 10.53 12.49
CA PRO A 114 25.54 10.48 11.25
C PRO A 114 25.08 11.46 10.15
N SER A 115 23.92 12.10 10.29
CA SER A 115 23.35 13.02 9.28
C SER A 115 23.75 14.49 9.44
N LEU A 116 24.53 14.84 10.48
CA LEU A 116 25.10 16.17 10.64
C LEU A 116 26.60 16.10 10.32
N PRO A 117 27.16 16.96 9.44
CA PRO A 117 28.59 17.00 9.23
C PRO A 117 29.26 17.36 10.56
N ALA A 118 29.94 16.39 11.14
CA ALA A 118 30.70 16.57 12.36
C ALA A 118 31.77 17.66 12.12
N PRO A 119 31.85 18.72 12.94
CA PRO A 119 32.99 19.62 12.89
C PRO A 119 34.26 18.81 13.25
N PRO A 120 35.39 19.05 12.57
CA PRO A 120 36.61 18.29 12.81
C PRO A 120 37.06 18.49 14.25
N ALA A 121 36.98 17.43 15.05
CA ALA A 121 37.61 17.40 16.36
C ALA A 121 39.11 17.41 16.16
N VAL A 122 39.73 18.54 16.52
CA VAL A 122 41.18 18.71 16.55
C VAL A 122 41.72 17.86 17.70
N LEU A 123 42.23 16.68 17.37
CA LEU A 123 43.07 15.88 18.27
C LEU A 123 44.41 16.61 18.48
N PRO A 124 44.91 16.79 19.72
CA PRO A 124 46.29 17.18 19.94
C PRO A 124 47.21 16.03 19.52
N ALA A 125 48.17 16.33 18.64
CA ALA A 125 49.17 15.40 18.17
C ALA A 125 50.06 14.91 19.33
N ALA A 126 50.08 13.60 19.57
CA ALA A 126 51.15 12.94 20.29
C ALA A 126 52.27 12.57 19.30
N PRO A 127 53.56 12.85 19.58
CA PRO A 127 54.64 12.47 18.68
C PRO A 127 54.98 10.98 18.80
N ALA A 128 55.21 10.38 17.63
CA ALA A 128 55.56 8.99 17.40
C ALA A 128 57.02 8.66 17.74
N THR A 129 57.27 7.40 18.09
CA THR A 129 58.43 6.53 17.74
C THR A 129 58.19 5.19 18.46
N VAL A 130 58.26 3.98 17.87
CA VAL A 130 59.27 3.38 16.99
C VAL A 130 58.67 2.28 16.10
N ILE A 131 59.27 2.20 14.91
CA ILE A 131 59.24 1.28 13.75
C ILE A 131 59.21 -0.24 14.06
N VAL A 132 58.43 -1.03 13.31
CA VAL A 132 58.87 -2.10 12.36
C VAL A 132 57.69 -2.50 11.44
N GLN A 133 57.98 -2.61 10.14
CA GLN A 133 57.13 -2.99 9.01
C GLN A 133 57.79 -4.21 8.31
N PRO A 134 57.16 -4.94 7.35
CA PRO A 134 55.82 -5.55 7.27
C PRO A 134 55.90 -7.09 7.09
N ALA A 135 54.81 -7.82 7.35
CA ALA A 135 54.59 -9.13 6.73
C ALA A 135 53.12 -9.29 6.34
N ALA A 136 52.88 -9.36 5.03
CA ALA A 136 51.59 -9.75 4.46
C ALA A 136 51.25 -11.20 4.85
N PRO A 137 49.96 -11.56 4.84
CA PRO A 137 49.64 -12.78 4.11
C PRO A 137 48.37 -12.72 3.25
N SER A 138 48.54 -13.40 2.12
CA SER A 138 47.52 -13.90 1.19
C SER A 138 46.48 -14.80 1.86
N ALA A 139 45.32 -14.88 1.20
CA ALA A 139 44.08 -15.55 1.58
C ALA A 139 44.21 -17.03 2.00
N ALA A 140 43.44 -17.41 3.05
CA ALA A 140 42.96 -18.77 3.25
C ALA A 140 41.64 -18.80 4.07
N LYS A 141 40.74 -19.67 3.61
CA LYS A 141 39.35 -19.95 3.99
C LYS A 141 39.17 -20.40 5.46
N PRO A 142 38.08 -20.03 6.18
CA PRO A 142 37.85 -20.50 7.53
C PRO A 142 37.27 -21.92 7.55
N ALA A 143 37.98 -22.84 8.21
CA ALA A 143 37.48 -24.15 8.60
C ALA A 143 36.59 -24.01 9.85
N ALA A 144 35.39 -24.55 9.76
CA ALA A 144 34.41 -24.58 10.83
C ALA A 144 34.88 -25.46 12.00
N ARG A 145 34.77 -24.94 13.23
CA ARG A 145 34.71 -25.75 14.44
C ARG A 145 33.46 -25.33 15.21
N ALA A 146 32.47 -26.22 15.19
CA ALA A 146 31.18 -26.05 15.82
C ALA A 146 31.34 -26.04 17.34
N ALA A 147 30.97 -24.93 17.98
CA ALA A 147 30.66 -24.90 19.41
C ALA A 147 29.16 -25.16 19.56
N ILE A 148 28.84 -26.24 20.27
CA ILE A 148 27.50 -26.69 20.57
C ILE A 148 27.01 -25.85 21.75
N VAL A 149 26.03 -24.97 21.54
CA VAL A 149 25.34 -24.28 22.64
C VAL A 149 23.94 -24.89 22.78
N GLN A 150 23.74 -25.51 23.94
CA GLN A 150 22.54 -26.20 24.37
C GLN A 150 21.55 -25.13 24.86
N MET A 151 20.49 -24.88 24.09
CA MET A 151 19.41 -23.96 24.48
C MET A 151 18.50 -24.63 25.50
N ALA A 152 18.39 -24.02 26.68
CA ALA A 152 17.42 -24.35 27.71
C ALA A 152 16.00 -24.00 27.21
N SER A 153 15.12 -25.00 27.20
CA SER A 153 13.70 -24.85 26.89
C SER A 153 12.92 -24.38 28.13
N LEU A 154 12.26 -23.22 28.04
CA LEU A 154 11.16 -22.87 28.96
C LEU A 154 9.80 -23.21 28.30
N PRO A 155 8.82 -23.70 29.07
CA PRO A 155 7.59 -24.29 28.56
C PRO A 155 6.55 -23.23 28.10
N THR A 156 6.10 -23.37 26.86
CA THR A 156 5.01 -22.59 26.26
C THR A 156 3.64 -23.05 26.80
N PRO A 157 2.75 -22.13 27.22
CA PRO A 157 1.39 -22.50 27.64
C PRO A 157 0.53 -22.96 26.45
N LYS A 158 -0.24 -24.03 26.67
CA LYS A 158 -1.13 -24.68 25.71
C LYS A 158 -2.33 -23.77 25.36
N PRO A 159 -2.66 -23.54 24.08
CA PRO A 159 -3.90 -22.87 23.73
C PRO A 159 -5.08 -23.84 23.87
N GLN A 160 -6.03 -23.46 24.73
CA GLN A 160 -7.31 -24.13 24.92
C GLN A 160 -8.24 -23.77 23.75
N VAL A 161 -8.62 -24.76 22.96
CA VAL A 161 -9.49 -24.60 21.78
C VAL A 161 -10.95 -24.58 22.25
N VAL A 162 -11.60 -23.41 22.20
CA VAL A 162 -13.06 -23.32 22.27
C VAL A 162 -13.61 -23.56 20.87
N ARG A 163 -14.42 -24.60 20.75
CA ARG A 163 -15.06 -25.07 19.52
C ARG A 163 -16.21 -24.12 19.14
N ALA A 164 -16.00 -23.27 18.15
CA ALA A 164 -17.10 -22.62 17.43
C ALA A 164 -17.35 -23.39 16.13
N ALA A 165 -18.53 -24.01 16.04
CA ALA A 165 -19.00 -24.67 14.84
C ALA A 165 -19.39 -23.63 13.79
N VAL A 166 -18.69 -23.62 12.66
CA VAL A 166 -19.25 -23.12 11.40
C VAL A 166 -18.76 -24.04 10.30
N ALA A 167 -19.67 -24.87 9.79
CA ALA A 167 -19.44 -25.65 8.59
C ALA A 167 -19.37 -24.67 7.40
N ASN A 168 -18.25 -24.69 6.66
CA ASN A 168 -18.28 -24.67 5.21
C ASN A 168 -16.90 -25.03 4.67
N THR A 169 -16.84 -26.22 4.07
CA THR A 169 -15.73 -26.75 3.31
C THR A 169 -15.39 -25.82 2.14
N ILE A 170 -14.18 -25.27 2.13
CA ILE A 170 -13.61 -24.57 0.97
C ILE A 170 -13.06 -25.64 0.03
N ALA A 171 -13.72 -25.84 -1.11
CA ALA A 171 -13.17 -26.57 -2.25
C ALA A 171 -12.32 -25.61 -3.12
N PRO A 172 -11.17 -26.04 -3.66
CA PRO A 172 -10.26 -25.18 -4.40
C PRO A 172 -10.75 -24.91 -5.84
N THR A 173 -10.74 -23.62 -6.20
CA THR A 173 -10.29 -23.06 -7.48
C THR A 173 -10.54 -23.88 -8.77
N LYS A 174 -11.76 -23.82 -9.30
CA LYS A 174 -12.01 -23.90 -10.76
C LYS A 174 -12.73 -22.65 -11.30
N ALA A 175 -13.50 -21.97 -10.46
CA ALA A 175 -14.25 -20.77 -10.86
C ALA A 175 -13.35 -19.56 -11.18
N ARG A 176 -12.21 -19.41 -10.48
CA ARG A 176 -11.29 -18.28 -10.69
C ARG A 176 -10.48 -18.39 -11.97
N GLU A 177 -10.03 -19.59 -12.34
CA GLU A 177 -9.39 -19.82 -13.66
C GLU A 177 -10.38 -19.65 -14.80
N VAL A 178 -11.62 -20.17 -14.67
CA VAL A 178 -12.64 -20.02 -15.72
C VAL A 178 -13.03 -18.54 -15.91
N ALA A 179 -13.03 -17.72 -14.86
CA ALA A 179 -13.29 -16.29 -14.96
C ALA A 179 -12.15 -15.52 -15.66
N VAL A 180 -10.89 -15.86 -15.36
CA VAL A 180 -9.71 -15.23 -15.99
C VAL A 180 -9.55 -15.67 -17.45
N VAL A 181 -9.85 -16.93 -17.77
CA VAL A 181 -9.82 -17.42 -19.16
C VAL A 181 -10.97 -16.83 -19.98
N ARG A 182 -12.16 -16.61 -19.38
CA ARG A 182 -13.28 -15.92 -20.05
C ARG A 182 -13.02 -14.44 -20.29
N SER A 183 -12.34 -13.75 -19.37
CA SER A 183 -11.96 -12.33 -19.58
C SER A 183 -10.86 -12.17 -20.63
N ALA A 184 -9.85 -13.05 -20.63
CA ALA A 184 -8.83 -13.08 -21.68
C ALA A 184 -9.42 -13.42 -23.07
N ALA A 185 -10.35 -14.38 -23.14
CA ALA A 185 -11.05 -14.73 -24.37
C ALA A 185 -12.04 -13.65 -24.86
N ALA A 186 -12.60 -12.84 -23.94
CA ALA A 186 -13.43 -11.70 -24.29
C ALA A 186 -12.60 -10.55 -24.89
N VAL A 187 -11.40 -10.29 -24.35
CA VAL A 187 -10.45 -9.29 -24.88
C VAL A 187 -9.91 -9.73 -26.25
N ALA A 188 -9.59 -11.02 -26.44
CA ALA A 188 -9.11 -11.55 -27.72
C ALA A 188 -10.16 -11.50 -28.85
N LYS A 189 -11.46 -11.38 -28.53
CA LYS A 189 -12.55 -11.25 -29.51
C LYS A 189 -12.86 -9.80 -29.90
N VAL A 190 -12.24 -8.81 -29.26
CA VAL A 190 -12.39 -7.41 -29.66
C VAL A 190 -11.50 -7.18 -30.88
N ARG A 191 -12.14 -7.00 -32.05
CA ARG A 191 -11.45 -6.71 -33.30
C ARG A 191 -10.72 -5.36 -33.15
N PRO A 192 -9.44 -5.23 -33.52
CA PRO A 192 -8.68 -3.98 -33.40
C PRO A 192 -9.35 -2.81 -34.14
N GLN A 193 -10.09 -3.11 -35.21
CA GLN A 193 -10.87 -2.15 -35.97
C GLN A 193 -12.02 -1.51 -35.17
N ALA A 194 -12.63 -2.24 -34.23
CA ALA A 194 -13.69 -1.70 -33.36
C ALA A 194 -13.11 -0.74 -32.31
N VAL A 195 -11.92 -1.03 -31.80
CA VAL A 195 -11.19 -0.14 -30.88
C VAL A 195 -10.75 1.13 -31.61
N ALA A 196 -10.24 1.01 -32.85
CA ALA A 196 -9.88 2.17 -33.67
C ALA A 196 -11.09 3.06 -34.04
N MET A 197 -12.29 2.47 -34.22
CA MET A 197 -13.52 3.25 -34.46
C MET A 197 -13.99 4.01 -33.21
N LEU A 198 -13.75 3.46 -32.01
CA LEU A 198 -14.02 4.16 -30.75
C LEU A 198 -13.02 5.28 -30.54
N ASP A 199 -11.74 5.04 -30.78
CA ASP A 199 -10.69 6.04 -30.67
C ASP A 199 -10.96 7.24 -31.60
N ARG A 200 -11.38 6.97 -32.84
CA ARG A 200 -11.78 8.01 -33.80
C ARG A 200 -13.05 8.77 -33.39
N LYS A 201 -13.95 8.16 -32.62
CA LYS A 201 -15.11 8.86 -32.04
C LYS A 201 -14.75 9.69 -30.83
N LEU A 202 -13.78 9.26 -30.03
CA LEU A 202 -13.32 9.98 -28.84
C LEU A 202 -12.40 11.16 -29.21
N LEU A 203 -11.54 10.96 -30.21
CA LEU A 203 -10.63 11.95 -30.78
C LEU A 203 -11.25 12.76 -31.93
N SER A 204 -12.58 12.86 -32.01
CA SER A 204 -13.23 13.67 -33.04
C SER A 204 -12.91 15.15 -32.85
N ASP A 205 -12.76 15.90 -33.95
CA ASP A 205 -12.45 17.34 -33.90
C ASP A 205 -13.49 18.13 -33.09
N THR A 206 -14.73 17.65 -33.05
CA THR A 206 -15.83 18.23 -32.26
C THR A 206 -15.62 18.06 -30.76
N THR A 207 -15.25 16.86 -30.29
CA THR A 207 -14.99 16.60 -28.86
C THR A 207 -13.74 17.33 -28.38
N LEU A 208 -12.68 17.37 -29.19
CA LEU A 208 -11.48 18.17 -28.88
C LEU A 208 -11.79 19.67 -28.86
N GLY A 209 -12.65 20.14 -29.78
CA GLY A 209 -13.12 21.52 -29.81
C GLY A 209 -13.92 21.92 -28.57
N ASP A 210 -14.81 21.05 -28.09
CA ASP A 210 -15.60 21.29 -26.87
C ASP A 210 -14.72 21.37 -25.63
N ILE A 211 -13.71 20.49 -25.51
CA ILE A 211 -12.75 20.50 -24.40
C ILE A 211 -11.92 21.79 -24.42
N LEU A 212 -11.41 22.20 -25.58
CA LEU A 212 -10.63 23.43 -25.71
C LEU A 212 -11.49 24.68 -25.46
N THR A 213 -12.76 24.65 -25.81
CA THR A 213 -13.70 25.75 -25.56
C THR A 213 -14.04 25.87 -24.09
N GLY A 214 -14.30 24.73 -23.42
CA GLY A 214 -14.48 24.66 -21.97
C GLY A 214 -13.24 25.17 -21.21
N ALA A 215 -12.06 24.71 -21.59
CA ALA A 215 -10.80 25.13 -20.97
C ALA A 215 -10.54 26.65 -21.14
N ARG A 216 -10.87 27.23 -22.31
CA ARG A 216 -10.78 28.68 -22.52
C ARG A 216 -11.79 29.46 -21.68
N ALA A 217 -13.04 28.99 -21.60
CA ALA A 217 -14.06 29.62 -20.77
C ALA A 217 -13.68 29.61 -19.28
N GLU A 218 -13.09 28.52 -18.80
CA GLU A 218 -12.59 28.40 -17.43
C GLU A 218 -11.39 29.31 -17.17
N SER A 219 -10.41 29.36 -18.09
CA SER A 219 -9.26 30.27 -17.98
C SER A 219 -9.63 31.75 -17.93
N LYS A 220 -10.72 32.13 -18.61
CA LYS A 220 -11.24 33.51 -18.61
C LYS A 220 -12.01 33.84 -17.33
N ARG A 221 -12.59 32.84 -16.65
CA ARG A 221 -13.27 33.00 -15.37
C ARG A 221 -12.28 33.13 -14.20
N LEU A 222 -11.07 32.59 -14.36
CA LEU A 222 -10.00 32.64 -13.37
C LEU A 222 -9.11 33.90 -13.46
N ARG A 223 -9.31 34.74 -14.47
CA ARG A 223 -8.70 36.08 -14.60
C ARG A 223 -9.69 37.15 -14.19
#